data_AF-A0A940JDM6-F1
#
_entry.id   AF-A0A940JDM6-F1
#
_cell.length_a   1.000
_cell.length_b   1.000
_cell.length_c   1.000
_cell.angle_alpha   90.00
_cell.angle_beta   90.00
_cell.angle_gamma   90.00
#
_symmetry.space_group_name_H-M   'P 1'
#
loop_
_entity.id
_entity.type
_entity.pdbx_description
1 polymer ?
#
loop_
_entity_poly.entity_id
_entity_poly.type
_entity_poly.pdbx_seq_one_letter_code
_entity_poly.pdbx_strand_id
1 'polypeptide(L)'
;MKSNNRKAEVAALNAAAMNGTIPDELNPLFIFGMTHNELLMAIATGKIDAAQLAKEQLAGRGIGKGGEWVGFDRAETEWAL
;
A
#
# COMPACT_ATOMS: atom_id res chain seq x y z
N MET A 1 2.06 24.30 -1.25
CA MET A 1 1.98 24.21 0.22
C MET A 1 1.83 22.79 0.80
N LYS A 2 2.18 21.69 0.07
CA LYS A 2 2.11 20.30 0.60
C LYS A 2 3.46 19.70 1.05
N SER A 3 4.59 20.34 0.74
CA SER A 3 5.91 19.73 0.94
C SER A 3 6.35 19.64 2.41
N ASN A 4 5.85 20.53 3.28
CA ASN A 4 6.27 20.56 4.69
C ASN A 4 5.71 19.37 5.49
N ASN A 5 4.56 18.83 5.10
CA ASN A 5 3.91 17.73 5.82
C ASN A 5 4.55 16.37 5.52
N ARG A 6 4.95 16.13 4.25
CA ARG A 6 5.62 14.87 3.83
C ARG A 6 6.94 14.64 4.56
N LYS A 7 7.75 15.69 4.73
CA LYS A 7 9.06 15.57 5.43
C LYS A 7 8.89 15.18 6.90
N ALA A 8 7.94 15.80 7.59
CA ALA A 8 7.62 15.47 8.98
C ALA A 8 7.07 14.03 9.11
N GLU A 9 6.17 13.64 8.21
CA GLU A 9 5.62 12.28 8.14
C GLU A 9 6.72 11.22 7.93
N VAL A 10 7.62 11.43 6.96
CA VAL A 10 8.76 10.53 6.70
C VAL A 10 9.68 10.44 7.93
N ALA A 11 9.96 11.57 8.58
CA ALA A 11 10.79 11.58 9.79
C ALA A 11 10.15 10.78 10.93
N ALA A 12 8.83 10.90 11.12
CA ALA A 12 8.08 10.15 12.13
C ALA A 12 8.09 8.64 11.84
N LEU A 13 7.85 8.24 10.59
CA LEU A 13 7.87 6.83 10.18
C LEU A 13 9.26 6.19 10.31
N ASN A 14 10.32 6.92 9.95
CA ASN A 14 11.69 6.45 10.15
C ASN A 14 12.03 6.30 11.64
N ALA A 15 11.64 7.27 12.47
CA ALA A 15 11.83 7.17 13.92
C ALA A 15 11.08 5.96 14.52
N ALA A 16 9.85 5.71 14.06
CA ALA A 16 9.03 4.56 14.45
C ALA A 16 9.61 3.20 14.00
N ALA A 17 10.29 3.15 12.84
CA ALA A 17 11.02 1.95 12.44
C ALA A 17 12.28 1.75 13.31
N MET A 18 13.06 2.81 13.54
CA MET A 18 14.30 2.74 14.34
C MET A 18 14.06 2.34 15.80
N ASN A 19 12.92 2.74 16.39
CA ASN A 19 12.56 2.40 17.76
C ASN A 19 11.74 1.10 17.87
N GLY A 20 11.42 0.46 16.74
CA GLY A 20 10.67 -0.80 16.67
C GLY A 20 9.17 -0.68 16.98
N THR A 21 8.59 0.52 16.97
CA THR A 21 7.13 0.69 17.19
C THR A 21 6.31 0.37 15.94
N ILE A 22 6.92 0.32 14.76
CA ILE A 22 6.31 -0.16 13.52
C ILE A 22 7.25 -1.19 12.87
N PRO A 23 6.79 -2.44 12.63
CA PRO A 23 7.54 -3.41 11.85
C PRO A 23 7.77 -2.95 10.40
N ASP A 24 8.86 -3.38 9.78
CA ASP A 24 9.22 -2.98 8.41
C ASP A 24 8.13 -3.33 7.39
N GLU A 25 7.46 -4.48 7.55
CA GLU A 25 6.36 -4.91 6.68
C GLU A 25 5.09 -4.05 6.79
N LEU A 26 4.97 -3.25 7.87
CA LEU A 26 3.88 -2.31 8.07
C LEU A 26 4.31 -0.85 7.85
N ASN A 27 5.57 -0.59 7.49
CA ASN A 27 6.06 0.76 7.20
C ASN A 27 5.76 1.15 5.74
N PRO A 28 4.87 2.13 5.48
CA PRO A 28 4.49 2.50 4.12
C PRO A 28 5.65 3.10 3.30
N LEU A 29 6.76 3.51 3.93
CA LEU A 29 7.96 3.95 3.19
C LEU A 29 8.63 2.79 2.43
N PHE A 30 8.40 1.55 2.86
CA PHE A 30 9.05 0.37 2.31
C PHE A 30 8.16 -0.44 1.38
N ILE A 31 6.91 -0.02 1.14
CA ILE A 31 5.93 -0.76 0.30
C ILE A 31 6.45 -1.12 -1.09
N PHE A 32 7.37 -0.30 -1.66
CA PHE A 32 8.01 -0.57 -2.94
C PHE A 32 9.53 -0.82 -2.86
N GLY A 33 10.07 -1.10 -1.67
CA GLY A 33 11.52 -1.27 -1.45
C GLY A 33 12.16 -2.41 -2.26
N MET A 34 11.36 -3.42 -2.63
CA MET A 34 11.78 -4.55 -3.46
C MET A 34 11.24 -4.50 -4.89
N THR A 35 10.61 -3.40 -5.31
CA THR A 35 9.99 -3.27 -6.64
C THR A 35 11.02 -2.83 -7.69
N HIS A 36 11.04 -3.49 -8.85
CA HIS A 36 11.93 -3.14 -9.96
C HIS A 36 11.64 -1.73 -10.51
N ASN A 37 12.69 -1.02 -10.94
CA ASN A 37 12.61 0.36 -11.42
C ASN A 37 11.61 0.56 -12.58
N GLU A 38 11.51 -0.39 -13.51
CA GLU A 38 10.55 -0.28 -14.63
C GLU A 38 9.09 -0.28 -14.16
N LEU A 39 8.78 -1.07 -13.13
CA LEU A 39 7.44 -1.11 -12.54
C LEU A 39 7.17 0.17 -11.74
N LEU A 40 8.16 0.68 -11.00
CA LEU A 40 8.06 1.99 -10.35
C LEU A 40 7.78 3.11 -11.34
N MET A 41 8.48 3.13 -12.48
CA MET A 41 8.24 4.10 -13.54
C MET A 41 6.85 3.96 -14.14
N ALA A 42 6.37 2.74 -14.36
CA ALA A 42 5.02 2.49 -14.86
C ALA A 42 3.94 2.98 -13.86
N ILE A 43 4.14 2.76 -12.56
CA ILE A 43 3.26 3.31 -11.51
C ILE A 43 3.32 4.84 -11.50
N ALA A 44 4.51 5.44 -11.48
CA ALA A 44 4.70 6.88 -11.40
C ALA A 44 4.15 7.63 -12.62
N THR A 45 4.14 6.99 -13.79
CA THR A 45 3.59 7.55 -15.04
C THR A 45 2.12 7.19 -15.27
N GLY A 46 1.49 6.46 -14.34
CA GLY A 46 0.08 6.09 -14.42
C GLY A 46 -0.23 4.95 -15.41
N LYS A 47 0.78 4.24 -15.91
CA LYS A 47 0.60 3.03 -16.74
C LYS A 47 0.14 1.83 -15.92
N ILE A 48 0.49 1.81 -14.63
CA ILE A 48 0.01 0.83 -13.65
C ILE A 48 -0.75 1.58 -12.56
N ASP A 49 -1.99 1.17 -12.30
CA ASP A 49 -2.72 1.61 -11.13
C ASP A 49 -2.37 0.71 -9.93
N ALA A 50 -1.44 1.16 -9.10
CA ALA A 50 -1.03 0.43 -7.90
C ALA A 50 -2.17 0.23 -6.89
N ALA A 51 -3.15 1.14 -6.84
CA ALA A 51 -4.30 0.99 -5.96
C ALA A 51 -5.22 -0.13 -6.47
N GLN A 52 -5.40 -0.23 -7.79
CA GLN A 52 -6.14 -1.32 -8.41
C GLN A 52 -5.49 -2.69 -8.12
N LEU A 53 -4.16 -2.80 -8.29
CA LEU A 53 -3.44 -4.03 -7.93
C LEU A 53 -3.59 -4.40 -6.45
N ALA A 54 -3.59 -3.41 -5.54
CA ALA A 54 -3.82 -3.66 -4.12
C ALA A 54 -5.22 -4.23 -3.85
N LYS A 55 -6.26 -3.74 -4.55
CA LYS A 55 -7.62 -4.29 -4.44
C LYS A 55 -7.69 -5.74 -4.92
N GLU A 56 -7.07 -6.05 -6.05
CA GLU A 56 -7.00 -7.43 -6.57
C GLU A 56 -6.31 -8.37 -5.58
N GLN A 57 -5.24 -7.92 -4.93
CA GLN A 57 -4.60 -8.68 -3.86
C GLN A 57 -5.51 -8.90 -2.65
N LEU A 58 -6.28 -7.89 -2.23
CA LEU A 58 -7.22 -7.99 -1.11
C LEU A 58 -8.39 -8.92 -1.45
N ALA A 59 -8.95 -8.80 -2.65
CA ALA A 59 -10.02 -9.68 -3.14
C ALA A 59 -9.58 -11.14 -3.24
N GLY A 60 -8.39 -11.39 -3.81
CA GLY A 60 -7.79 -12.73 -3.87
C GLY A 60 -7.45 -13.32 -2.49
N ARG A 61 -7.41 -12.49 -1.44
CA ARG A 61 -7.27 -12.91 -0.04
C ARG A 61 -8.61 -13.01 0.71
N GLY A 62 -9.72 -12.72 0.04
CA GLY A 62 -11.07 -12.70 0.61
C GLY A 62 -11.28 -11.57 1.62
N ILE A 63 -10.49 -10.49 1.55
CA ILE A 63 -10.57 -9.35 2.47
C ILE A 63 -11.47 -8.28 1.87
N GLY A 64 -12.50 -7.86 2.60
CA GLY A 64 -13.45 -6.82 2.19
C GLY A 64 -12.97 -5.40 2.47
N LYS A 65 -13.82 -4.41 2.19
CA LYS A 65 -13.49 -2.98 2.32
C LYS A 65 -13.28 -2.53 3.77
N GLY A 66 -13.88 -3.22 4.74
CA GLY A 66 -13.68 -2.93 6.16
C GLY A 66 -12.40 -3.57 6.74
N GLY A 67 -11.66 -4.36 5.96
CA GLY A 67 -10.47 -5.08 6.39
C GLY A 67 -10.75 -6.46 7.02
N GLU A 68 -12.01 -6.88 7.06
CA GLU A 68 -12.44 -8.20 7.53
C GLU A 68 -12.40 -9.26 6.43
N TRP A 69 -12.35 -10.53 6.83
CA TRP A 69 -12.52 -11.64 5.89
C TRP A 69 -14.00 -11.83 5.55
N VAL A 70 -14.33 -11.75 4.27
CA VAL A 70 -15.70 -11.84 3.73
C VAL A 70 -15.90 -12.97 2.72
N GLY A 71 -14.84 -13.71 2.38
CA GLY A 71 -14.81 -14.71 1.30
C GLY A 71 -14.49 -14.07 -0.07
N PHE A 72 -14.04 -14.89 -1.03
CA PHE A 72 -13.50 -14.41 -2.31
C PHE A 72 -14.55 -13.66 -3.15
N ASP A 73 -15.69 -14.27 -3.45
CA ASP A 73 -16.75 -13.69 -4.30
C ASP A 73 -17.27 -12.34 -3.76
N ARG A 74 -17.45 -12.27 -2.45
CA ARG A 74 -17.92 -11.04 -1.79
C ARG A 74 -16.83 -9.97 -1.81
N ALA A 75 -15.57 -10.34 -1.62
CA ALA A 75 -14.47 -9.39 -1.68
C ALA A 75 -14.31 -8.81 -3.09
N GLU A 76 -14.40 -9.63 -4.15
CA GLU A 76 -14.41 -9.16 -5.54
C GLU A 76 -15.54 -8.13 -5.77
N THR A 77 -16.76 -8.46 -5.32
CA THR A 77 -17.92 -7.57 -5.41
C THR A 77 -17.68 -6.25 -4.65
N GLU A 78 -17.18 -6.32 -3.42
CA GLU A 78 -16.92 -5.13 -2.61
C GLU A 78 -15.84 -4.24 -3.22
N TRP A 79 -14.79 -4.81 -3.83
CA TRP A 79 -13.72 -4.08 -4.50
C TRP A 79 -14.06 -3.63 -5.93
N ALA A 80 -15.24 -4.00 -6.44
CA ALA A 80 -15.72 -3.73 -7.79
C ALA A 80 -14.77 -4.27 -8.87
N LEU A 81 -14.39 -5.53 -8.71
CA LEU A 81 -13.56 -6.31 -9.64
C LEU A 81 -14.40 -7.21 -10.54
#